data_AF-A0A522VKN4-F1
#
_entry.id   AF-A0A522VKN4-F1
#
_cell.length_a   1.000
_cell.length_b   1.000
_cell.length_c   1.000
_cell.angle_alpha   90.00
_cell.angle_beta   90.00
_cell.angle_gamma   90.00
#
_symmetry.space_group_name_H-M   'P 1'
#
loop_
_entity.id
_entity.type
_entity.pdbx_description
1 polymer ?
#
loop_
_entity_poly.entity_id
_entity_poly.type
_entity_poly.pdbx_seq_one_letter_code
_entity_poly.pdbx_strand_id
1 'polypeptide(L)' 'MKNKLDDLRNHLFATLEALQDEEKPMELERAKVIADVAQVLVSSAKVEVDFLKVFDGDGVVSGFFPADRNPGTQGRIGHG' A
#
# COMPACT_ATOMS: atom_id res chain seq x y z
N MET A 1 -13.21 -6.72 5.98
CA MET A 1 -12.16 -6.87 4.95
C MET A 1 -11.07 -5.86 5.22
N LYS A 2 -9.83 -6.23 4.97
CA LYS A 2 -8.65 -5.37 5.15
C LYS A 2 -8.24 -4.87 3.75
N ASN A 3 -8.15 -3.55 3.58
CA ASN A 3 -8.13 -2.92 2.25
C ASN A 3 -6.92 -1.97 2.06
N LYS A 4 -5.95 -1.97 2.98
CA LYS A 4 -4.81 -1.04 2.93
C LYS A 4 -3.60 -1.68 2.24
N LEU A 5 -2.67 -0.84 1.77
CA LEU A 5 -1.43 -1.31 1.13
C LEU A 5 -0.58 -2.20 2.05
N ASP A 6 -0.54 -1.88 3.35
CA ASP A 6 0.19 -2.71 4.32
C ASP A 6 -0.46 -4.08 4.51
N ASP A 7 -1.78 -4.17 4.41
CA ASP A 7 -2.48 -5.46 4.45
C ASP A 7 -2.14 -6.31 3.22
N LEU A 8 -2.07 -5.69 2.04
CA LEU A 8 -1.62 -6.35 0.82
C LEU A 8 -0.19 -6.89 0.95
N ARG A 9 0.73 -6.09 1.50
CA ARG A 9 2.12 -6.51 1.77
C ARG A 9 2.16 -7.72 2.71
N ASN A 10 1.39 -7.69 3.79
CA ASN A 10 1.29 -8.82 4.72
C ASN A 10 0.79 -10.09 4.03
N HIS A 11 -0.22 -9.98 3.16
CA HIS A 11 -0.72 -11.14 2.40
C HIS A 11 0.32 -11.69 1.41
N LEU A 12 1.12 -10.83 0.78
CA LEU A 12 2.21 -11.26 -0.10
C LEU A 12 3.31 -11.98 0.67
N PHE A 13 3.69 -11.50 1.86
CA PHE A 13 4.65 -12.20 2.71
C PHE A 13 4.14 -13.56 3.16
N ALA A 14 2.88 -13.65 3.60
CA ALA A 14 2.27 -14.94 3.95
C ALA A 14 2.23 -15.91 2.75
N THR A 15 2.07 -15.38 1.53
CA THR A 15 2.14 -16.18 0.30
C THR A 15 3.57 -16.69 0.05
N LEU A 16 4.59 -15.86 0.28
CA LEU A 16 6.00 -16.26 0.19
C LEU A 16 6.36 -17.33 1.23
N GLU A 17 5.93 -17.17 2.47
CA GLU A 17 6.12 -18.17 3.53
C GLU A 17 5.44 -19.50 3.16
N ALA A 18 4.21 -19.45 2.66
CA ALA A 18 3.49 -20.66 2.23
C ALA A 18 4.10 -21.34 0.99
N LEU A 19 4.83 -20.61 0.15
CA LEU A 19 5.60 -21.19 -0.95
C LEU A 19 6.89 -21.87 -0.48
N GLN A 20 7.43 -21.45 0.67
CA GLN A 20 8.63 -22.02 1.28
C GLN A 20 8.33 -23.20 2.21
N ASP A 21 7.06 -23.43 2.56
CA ASP A 21 6.64 -24.58 3.36
C ASP A 21 6.78 -25.87 2.54
N GLU A 22 7.80 -26.67 2.85
CA GLU A 22 8.06 -27.95 2.15
C GLU A 22 7.06 -29.05 2.56
N GLU A 23 6.44 -28.95 3.73
CA GLU A 23 5.46 -29.95 4.21
C GLU A 23 4.07 -29.69 3.62
N LYS A 24 3.72 -28.42 3.42
CA LYS A 24 2.43 -28.00 2.88
C LYS A 24 2.55 -26.78 1.95
N PRO A 25 3.22 -26.95 0.80
CA PRO A 25 3.46 -25.84 -0.11
C PRO A 25 2.16 -25.32 -0.71
N MET A 26 2.06 -24.00 -0.87
CA MET A 26 1.04 -23.38 -1.70
C MET A 26 1.20 -23.82 -3.16
N GLU A 27 0.08 -24.02 -3.84
CA GLU A 27 0.06 -24.29 -5.28
C GLU A 27 0.53 -23.05 -6.08
N LEU A 28 1.39 -23.27 -7.07
CA LEU A 28 2.10 -22.21 -7.79
C LEU A 28 1.17 -21.30 -8.60
N GLU A 29 0.14 -21.85 -9.25
CA GLU A 29 -0.83 -21.07 -10.00
C GLU A 29 -1.62 -20.14 -9.07
N ARG A 30 -2.01 -20.61 -7.88
CA ARG A 30 -2.60 -19.74 -6.84
C ARG A 30 -1.65 -18.61 -6.45
N ALA A 31 -0.38 -18.90 -6.20
CA ALA A 31 0.59 -17.87 -5.84
C ALA A 31 0.79 -16.84 -6.96
N LYS A 32 0.79 -17.28 -8.22
CA LYS A 32 0.87 -16.41 -9.39
C LYS A 32 -0.34 -15.49 -9.50
N VAL A 33 -1.56 -16.02 -9.34
CA VAL A 33 -2.79 -15.20 -9.34
C VAL A 33 -2.77 -14.13 -8.24
N ILE A 34 -2.25 -14.47 -7.05
CA ILE A 34 -2.06 -13.50 -5.97
C ILE A 34 -1.09 -12.39 -6.39
N ALA A 35 0.05 -12.75 -6.99
CA ALA A 35 1.04 -11.78 -7.46
C ALA A 35 0.47 -10.85 -8.54
N ASP A 36 -0.30 -11.40 -9.50
CA ASP A 36 -0.91 -10.63 -10.58
C ASP A 36 -1.91 -9.59 -10.04
N VAL A 37 -2.80 -10.00 -9.12
CA VAL A 37 -3.76 -9.07 -8.48
C VAL A 37 -3.03 -7.99 -7.69
N ALA A 38 -1.97 -8.34 -6.97
CA ALA A 38 -1.18 -7.38 -6.22
C ALA A 38 -0.50 -6.35 -7.13
N GLN A 39 -0.03 -6.76 -8.30
CA GLN A 39 0.60 -5.87 -9.27
C GLN A 39 -0.38 -4.84 -9.83
N VAL A 40 -1.66 -5.23 -10.02
CA VAL A 40 -2.75 -4.30 -10.39
C VAL A 40 -2.99 -3.28 -9.28
N LEU A 41 -3.05 -3.72 -8.02
CA LEU A 41 -3.25 -2.81 -6.88
C LEU A 41 -2.10 -1.81 -6.70
N VAL A 42 -0.85 -2.25 -6.85
CA VAL A 42 0.33 -1.37 -6.81
C VAL A 42 0.28 -0.34 -7.94
N SER A 43 -0.16 -0.75 -9.13
CA SER A 43 -0.34 0.17 -10.25
C SER A 43 -1.40 1.22 -9.96
N SER A 44 -2.53 0.84 -9.34
CA SER A 44 -3.57 1.79 -8.88
C SER A 44 -3.02 2.78 -7.86
N ALA A 45 -2.27 2.31 -6.85
CA ALA A 45 -1.68 3.17 -5.84
C ALA A 45 -0.66 4.18 -6.42
N LYS A 46 0.10 3.78 -7.44
CA LYS A 46 1.01 4.70 -8.15
C LYS A 46 0.26 5.82 -8.86
N VAL A 47 -0.86 5.50 -9.53
CA VAL A 47 -1.72 6.51 -10.16
C VAL A 47 -2.24 7.51 -9.14
N GLU A 48 -2.63 7.06 -7.95
CA GLU A 48 -3.04 7.97 -6.87
C GLU A 48 -1.90 8.85 -6.37
N VAL A 49 -0.68 8.31 -6.22
CA VAL A 49 0.50 9.10 -5.85
C VAL A 49 0.81 10.14 -6.93
N ASP A 50 0.74 9.77 -8.19
CA ASP A 50 1.01 10.69 -9.30
C ASP A 50 -0.07 11.78 -9.40
N PHE A 51 -1.34 11.42 -9.15
CA PHE A 51 -2.41 12.38 -8.96
C PHE A 51 -2.07 13.35 -7.82
N LEU A 52 -1.71 12.85 -6.63
CA LEU A 52 -1.37 13.71 -5.48
C LEU A 52 -0.20 14.66 -5.78
N LYS A 53 0.85 14.22 -6.48
CA LYS A 53 1.98 15.09 -6.88
C LYS A 53 1.56 16.22 -7.81
N VAL A 54 0.60 15.96 -8.71
CA VAL A 54 0.09 16.99 -9.65
C VAL A 54 -0.78 18.02 -8.90
N PHE A 55 -1.51 17.56 -7.89
CA PHE A 55 -2.46 18.37 -7.12
C PHE A 55 -1.93 18.78 -5.73
N ASP A 56 -0.60 18.74 -5.53
CA ASP A 56 0.07 18.94 -4.24
C ASP A 56 -0.04 20.41 -3.80
N GLY A 57 -1.18 20.76 -3.21
CA GLY A 57 -1.57 22.10 -2.78
C GLY A 57 -2.94 22.20 -2.11
N ASP A 58 -3.90 21.34 -2.49
CA ASP A 58 -5.30 21.49 -2.06
C ASP A 58 -5.75 20.53 -0.93
N GLY A 59 -4.82 19.85 -0.27
CA GLY A 59 -5.13 19.01 0.89
C GLY A 59 -5.91 17.73 0.56
N VAL A 60 -5.83 17.27 -0.69
CA VAL A 60 -6.47 16.04 -1.17
C VAL A 60 -5.85 14.82 -0.47
N VAL A 61 -6.71 13.91 0.00
CA VAL A 61 -6.32 12.72 0.76
C VAL A 61 -6.67 11.48 -0.05
N SER A 62 -5.69 10.59 -0.24
CA SER A 62 -5.90 9.29 -0.90
C SER A 62 -6.53 8.29 0.08
N GLY A 63 -7.44 7.45 -0.43
CA GLY A 63 -7.99 6.32 0.33
C GLY A 63 -6.97 5.19 0.55
N PHE A 64 -5.94 5.11 -0.29
CA PHE A 64 -4.80 4.19 -0.14
C PHE A 64 -3.74 4.69 0.83
N PHE A 65 -3.54 6.01 0.88
CA PHE A 65 -2.58 6.67 1.76
C PHE A 65 -3.33 7.61 2.72
N PRO A 66 -3.85 7.07 3.84
CA PRO A 66 -4.44 7.92 4.86
C PRO A 66 -3.38 8.91 5.33
N ALA A 67 -3.69 10.21 5.23
CA ALA A 67 -2.84 11.21 5.83
C ALA A 67 -2.98 11.07 7.34
N ASP A 68 -2.01 10.40 7.99
CA ASP A 68 -1.76 10.61 9.41
C ASP A 68 -1.25 12.05 9.56
N ARG A 69 -2.17 13.01 9.47
CA ARG A 69 -1.92 14.39 9.87
C ARG A 69 -1.72 14.35 11.38
N ASN A 70 -0.49 14.10 11.82
CA ASN A 70 -0.09 14.34 13.19
C ASN A 70 -0.16 15.86 13.42
N PRO A 71 -1.12 16.38 14.20
CA PRO A 71 -1.30 17.82 14.39
C PRO A 71 -0.13 18.48 15.14
N GLY A 72 0.88 17.72 15.59
CA GLY A 72 2.04 18.23 16.33
C GLY A 72 3.20 18.81 15.52
N THR A 73 3.18 18.78 14.18
CA THR A 73 4.31 19.28 13.35
C THR A 73 4.05 20.59 12.60
N GLN A 74 2.81 21.07 12.58
CA GLN A 74 2.46 22.38 12.00
C GLN A 74 2.51 23.47 13.07
N GLY A 75 3.70 23.81 13.58
CA GLY A 75 3.79 24.85 14.63
C GLY A 75 5.16 25.45 14.91
N ARG A 76 6.21 25.16 14.11
CA ARG A 76 7.57 25.70 14.38
C ARG A 76 8.24 26.36 13.18
N ILE A 77 7.47 26.89 12.25
CA ILE A 77 8.00 27.80 11.22
C ILE A 77 7.07 28.99 11.07
N GLY A 78 7.47 30.09 11.71
CA GLY A 78 6.77 31.38 11.72
C GLY A 78 7.57 32.39 12.55
N HIS A 79 8.30 33.25 11.85
CA HIS A 79 9.18 34.30 12.34
C HIS A 79 8.51 35.30 13.31
N GLY A 80 9.30 35.84 14.25
CA GLY A 80 8.99 36.96 15.14
C GLY A 80 9.94 37.02 16.32
#